data_AF-M4PW66-F1
#
_entry.id   AF-M4PW66-F1
#
_cell.length_a   1.000
_cell.length_b   1.000
_cell.length_c   1.000
_cell.angle_alpha   90.00
_cell.angle_beta   90.00
_cell.angle_gamma   90.00
#
_symmetry.space_group_name_H-M   'P 1'
#
loop_
_entity.id
_entity.type
_entity.pdbx_description
1 polymer ?
#
loop_
_entity_poly.entity_id
_entity_poly.type
_entity_poly.pdbx_seq_one_letter_code
_entity_poly.pdbx_strand_id
1 'polypeptide(L)'
;WQIMIHGESYKCIVAEPAKNAIGEDRIIERLFIVKLMADANDPNRIAGAAGFSVRENKVYFIKAKAILFMCGGAVHIFRPRSVGEGLGRTWYPPWNAGSTYTMCAKVGGEMTIMENRF
;
A
#
# COMPACT_ATOMS: atom_id res chain seq x y z
N TRP A 1 4.55 -29.06 -3.55
CA TRP A 1 3.55 -28.96 -4.62
C TRP A 1 3.76 -27.66 -5.37
N GLN A 2 4.27 -27.71 -6.59
CA GLN A 2 4.32 -26.56 -7.48
C GLN A 2 3.21 -26.77 -8.53
N ILE A 3 2.27 -25.84 -8.60
CA ILE A 3 1.21 -25.85 -9.62
C ILE A 3 1.59 -24.78 -10.63
N MET A 4 1.81 -25.20 -11.87
CA MET A 4 2.14 -24.28 -12.95
C MET A 4 0.86 -23.64 -13.49
N ILE A 5 0.90 -22.33 -13.77
CA ILE A 5 -0.21 -21.57 -14.34
C ILE A 5 0.29 -20.68 -15.49
N HIS A 6 -0.58 -20.40 -16.46
CA HIS A 6 -0.36 -19.34 -17.45
C HIS A 6 -0.85 -18.00 -16.90
N GLY A 7 -0.06 -17.43 -15.98
CA GLY A 7 -0.48 -16.34 -15.10
C GLY A 7 -0.23 -14.91 -15.62
N GLU A 8 -0.07 -14.69 -16.92
CA GLU A 8 0.17 -13.33 -17.46
C GLU A 8 -0.93 -12.36 -17.03
N SER A 9 -2.19 -12.77 -17.14
CA SER A 9 -3.34 -11.92 -16.80
C SER A 9 -3.78 -12.02 -15.33
N TYR A 10 -2.96 -12.60 -14.44
CA TYR A 10 -3.39 -12.93 -13.07
C TYR A 10 -3.92 -11.70 -12.32
N LYS A 11 -3.25 -10.54 -12.43
CA LYS A 11 -3.75 -9.32 -11.78
C LYS A 11 -5.07 -8.83 -12.38
N CYS A 12 -5.25 -8.90 -13.70
CA CYS A 12 -6.49 -8.49 -14.36
C CYS A 12 -7.67 -9.37 -13.90
N ILE A 13 -7.46 -10.69 -13.86
CA ILE A 13 -8.46 -11.68 -13.40
C ILE A 13 -8.84 -11.48 -11.94
N VAL A 14 -7.94 -10.99 -11.09
CA VAL A 14 -8.26 -10.68 -9.68
C VAL A 14 -8.89 -9.28 -9.53
N ALA A 15 -8.46 -8.31 -10.34
CA ALA A 15 -8.93 -6.93 -10.24
C ALA A 15 -10.37 -6.76 -10.74
N GLU A 16 -10.74 -7.43 -11.82
CA GLU A 16 -12.09 -7.36 -12.41
C GLU A 16 -13.20 -7.77 -11.44
N PRO A 17 -13.17 -8.96 -10.79
CA PRO A 17 -14.20 -9.34 -9.83
C PRO A 17 -14.20 -8.44 -8.59
N ALA A 18 -13.04 -7.92 -8.16
CA ALA A 18 -12.99 -6.95 -7.07
C ALA A 18 -13.71 -5.64 -7.44
N LYS A 19 -13.47 -5.12 -8.64
CA LYS A 19 -14.16 -3.96 -9.21
C LYS A 19 -15.67 -4.22 -9.33
N ASN A 20 -16.07 -5.38 -9.83
CA ASN A 20 -17.49 -5.73 -9.99
C ASN A 20 -18.22 -5.88 -8.65
N ALA A 21 -17.55 -6.42 -7.63
CA ALA A 21 -18.13 -6.62 -6.31
C ALA A 21 -18.29 -5.30 -5.53
N ILE A 22 -17.27 -4.44 -5.56
CA ILE A 22 -17.32 -3.16 -4.83
C ILE A 22 -17.93 -2.02 -5.66
N GLY A 23 -18.05 -2.13 -6.98
CA GLY A 23 -18.50 -1.02 -7.82
C GLY A 23 -17.42 0.05 -8.03
N GLU A 24 -17.35 0.57 -9.25
CA GLU A 24 -16.31 1.51 -9.68
C GLU A 24 -16.40 2.88 -8.99
N ASP A 25 -17.60 3.32 -8.62
CA ASP A 25 -17.86 4.56 -7.90
C ASP A 25 -17.24 4.59 -6.49
N ARG A 26 -16.96 3.42 -5.92
CA ARG A 26 -16.30 3.26 -4.61
C ARG A 26 -14.80 3.02 -4.71
N ILE A 27 -14.22 3.09 -5.91
CA ILE A 27 -12.78 2.95 -6.15
C ILE A 27 -12.19 4.30 -6.52
N ILE A 28 -11.21 4.76 -5.74
CA ILE A 28 -10.46 5.99 -6.02
C ILE A 28 -9.04 5.60 -6.43
N GLU A 29 -8.75 5.68 -7.72
CA GLU A 29 -7.40 5.48 -8.25
C GLU A 29 -6.57 6.77 -8.20
N ARG A 30 -5.25 6.64 -8.36
CA ARG A 30 -4.29 7.77 -8.39
C ARG A 30 -4.35 8.67 -7.15
N LEU A 31 -4.77 8.12 -6.02
CA LEU A 31 -4.71 8.72 -4.69
C LEU A 31 -3.58 8.06 -3.89
N PHE A 32 -2.59 8.85 -3.47
CA PHE A 32 -1.52 8.35 -2.61
C PHE A 32 -1.82 8.71 -1.15
N ILE A 33 -1.97 7.69 -0.30
CA ILE A 33 -2.19 7.86 1.15
C ILE A 33 -0.86 8.08 1.85
N VAL A 34 -0.77 9.14 2.67
CA VAL A 34 0.47 9.55 3.36
C VAL A 34 0.40 9.43 4.88
N LYS A 35 -0.81 9.46 5.45
CA LYS A 35 -0.98 9.51 6.90
C LYS A 35 -2.27 8.84 7.34
N LEU A 36 -2.20 8.21 8.50
CA LEU A 36 -3.34 7.74 9.26
C LEU A 36 -3.65 8.66 10.42
N MET A 37 -4.91 8.67 10.81
CA MET A 37 -5.44 9.51 11.88
C MET A 37 -6.18 8.63 12.87
N ALA A 38 -5.75 8.68 14.13
CA ALA A 38 -6.47 8.10 15.25
C ALA A 38 -7.69 8.96 15.62
N ASP A 39 -8.60 8.39 16.41
CA ASP A 39 -9.72 9.10 17.00
C ASP A 39 -9.21 10.18 17.96
N ALA A 40 -9.90 11.33 17.99
CA ALA A 40 -9.50 12.45 18.84
C ALA A 40 -9.67 12.14 20.34
N ASN A 41 -10.57 11.22 20.69
CA ASN A 41 -10.90 10.86 22.06
C ASN A 41 -10.29 9.52 22.49
N ASP A 42 -9.87 8.69 21.53
CA ASP A 42 -9.21 7.41 21.77
C ASP A 42 -7.98 7.25 20.85
N PRO A 43 -6.76 7.52 21.36
CA PRO A 43 -5.55 7.48 20.55
C PRO A 43 -5.20 6.09 20.03
N ASN A 44 -5.80 5.02 20.58
CA ASN A 44 -5.58 3.65 20.12
C ASN A 44 -6.65 3.17 19.12
N ARG A 45 -7.60 4.05 18.74
CA ARG A 45 -8.65 3.75 17.77
C ARG A 45 -8.38 4.49 16.47
N ILE A 46 -8.47 3.80 15.33
CA ILE A 46 -8.37 4.44 14.02
C ILE A 46 -9.63 5.25 13.68
N ALA A 47 -9.46 6.40 13.04
CA ALA A 47 -10.57 7.25 12.60
C ALA A 47 -10.51 7.65 11.12
N GLY A 48 -9.35 7.49 10.45
CA GLY A 48 -9.24 7.84 9.05
C GLY A 48 -7.84 7.82 8.46
N ALA A 49 -7.76 8.30 7.23
CA ALA A 49 -6.54 8.46 6.46
C ALA A 49 -6.55 9.76 5.66
N ALA A 50 -5.36 10.29 5.37
CA ALA A 50 -5.17 11.45 4.53
C ALA A 50 -4.21 11.13 3.39
N GLY A 51 -4.50 11.70 2.23
CA GLY A 51 -3.73 11.50 1.00
C GLY A 51 -3.93 12.63 0.00
N PHE A 52 -3.27 12.55 -1.14
CA PHE A 52 -3.44 13.53 -2.21
C PHE A 52 -3.48 12.84 -3.59
N SER A 53 -4.19 13.47 -4.52
CA SER A 53 -4.23 13.02 -5.91
C SER A 53 -2.89 13.27 -6.59
N VAL A 54 -2.40 12.30 -7.35
CA VAL A 54 -1.21 12.47 -8.22
C VAL A 54 -1.58 12.89 -9.64
N ARG A 55 -2.81 13.39 -9.84
CA ARG A 55 -3.32 13.89 -11.12
C ARG A 55 -3.90 15.30 -11.02
N GLU A 56 -4.27 15.73 -9.82
CA GLU A 56 -4.93 17.01 -9.55
C GLU A 56 -4.45 17.57 -8.20
N ASN A 57 -4.55 18.88 -8.00
CA ASN A 57 -4.20 19.53 -6.73
C ASN A 57 -5.32 19.36 -5.70
N LYS A 58 -5.57 18.11 -5.28
CA LYS A 58 -6.66 17.73 -4.38
C LYS A 58 -6.15 16.88 -3.23
N VAL A 59 -6.42 17.34 -2.00
CA VAL A 59 -6.16 16.61 -0.76
C VAL A 59 -7.43 15.89 -0.32
N TYR A 60 -7.28 14.63 0.08
CA TYR A 60 -8.36 13.78 0.56
C TYR A 60 -8.21 13.54 2.06
N PHE A 61 -9.31 13.72 2.79
CA PHE A 61 -9.47 13.27 4.17
C PHE A 61 -10.58 12.22 4.20
N ILE A 62 -10.20 10.97 4.43
CA ILE A 62 -11.12 9.82 4.43
C ILE A 62 -11.38 9.45 5.88
N LYS A 63 -12.63 9.57 6.32
CA LYS A 63 -13.08 9.08 7.62
C LYS A 63 -13.53 7.62 7.49
N ALA A 64 -13.07 6.76 8.38
CA ALA A 64 -13.41 5.34 8.35
C ALA A 64 -13.46 4.76 9.77
N LYS A 65 -14.37 3.81 9.99
CA LYS A 65 -14.48 3.08 11.28
C LYS A 65 -13.45 1.94 11.40
N ALA A 66 -12.98 1.45 10.26
CA ALA A 66 -11.99 0.40 10.14
C ALA A 66 -11.17 0.66 8.86
N ILE A 67 -9.88 0.35 8.90
CA ILE A 67 -8.97 0.50 7.76
C ILE A 67 -8.15 -0.79 7.63
N LEU A 68 -8.04 -1.29 6.40
CA LEU A 68 -7.21 -2.43 6.04
C LEU A 68 -5.98 -1.97 5.27
N PHE A 69 -4.78 -2.39 5.70
CA PHE A 69 -3.51 -1.99 5.09
C PHE A 69 -2.98 -3.04 4.13
N MET A 70 -2.99 -2.72 2.83
CA MET A 70 -2.54 -3.63 1.76
C MET A 70 -1.65 -2.88 0.76
N CYS A 71 -0.69 -2.10 1.24
CA CYS A 71 0.19 -1.25 0.40
C CYS A 71 1.51 -1.94 0.02
N GLY A 72 1.59 -3.26 0.12
CA GLY A 72 2.81 -4.04 -0.18
C GLY A 72 3.90 -3.88 0.89
N GLY A 73 5.11 -4.32 0.52
CA GLY A 73 6.30 -4.29 1.38
C GLY A 73 7.16 -3.03 1.20
N ALA A 74 8.49 -3.20 1.29
CA ALA A 74 9.44 -2.11 1.10
C ALA A 74 10.66 -2.54 0.27
N VAL A 75 11.02 -1.71 -0.70
CA VAL A 75 12.12 -1.87 -1.65
C VAL A 75 12.93 -0.58 -1.68
N HIS A 76 14.13 -0.61 -2.26
CA HIS A 76 15.06 0.54 -2.31
C HIS A 76 15.55 1.06 -0.95
N ILE A 77 15.32 0.31 0.14
CA ILE A 77 15.93 0.57 1.44
C ILE A 77 17.46 0.35 1.38
N PHE A 78 17.90 -0.63 0.59
CA PHE A 78 19.31 -0.92 0.36
C PHE A 78 19.71 -0.55 -1.06
N ARG A 79 20.98 -0.16 -1.25
CA ARG A 79 21.55 0.10 -2.58
C ARG A 79 21.59 -1.19 -3.40
N PRO A 80 20.95 -1.25 -4.59
CA PRO A 80 20.97 -2.44 -5.44
C PRO A 80 22.32 -2.60 -6.15
N ARG A 81 22.51 -3.75 -6.82
CA ARG A 81 23.74 -4.08 -7.56
C ARG A 81 23.96 -3.20 -8.80
N SER A 82 22.89 -2.77 -9.45
CA SER A 82 22.91 -1.85 -10.59
C SER A 82 22.42 -0.48 -10.15
N VAL A 83 23.24 0.57 -10.35
CA VAL A 83 22.97 1.93 -9.81
C VAL A 83 22.68 2.99 -10.88
N GLY A 84 22.78 2.63 -12.17
CA GLY A 84 22.34 3.48 -13.29
C GLY A 84 20.86 3.21 -13.64
N GLU A 85 20.54 3.10 -14.93
CA GLU A 85 19.16 2.77 -15.38
C GLU A 85 18.62 1.45 -14.80
N GLY A 86 19.52 0.52 -14.49
CA GLY A 86 19.20 -0.74 -13.81
C GLY A 86 18.70 -0.57 -12.37
N LEU A 87 18.69 0.64 -11.81
CA LEU A 87 18.18 0.90 -10.46
C LEU A 87 16.74 0.41 -10.33
N GLY A 88 15.88 0.63 -11.32
CA GLY A 88 14.47 0.20 -11.29
C GLY A 88 14.24 -1.31 -11.43
N ARG A 89 15.29 -2.12 -11.61
CA ARG A 89 15.19 -3.58 -11.83
C ARG A 89 15.39 -4.36 -10.53
N THR A 90 14.51 -4.10 -9.57
CA THR A 90 14.48 -4.81 -8.29
C THR A 90 13.77 -6.15 -8.43
N TRP A 91 14.17 -7.13 -7.60
CA TRP A 91 13.52 -8.45 -7.58
C TRP A 91 12.07 -8.37 -7.08
N TYR A 92 11.81 -7.51 -6.09
CA TYR A 92 10.48 -7.17 -5.60
C TYR A 92 10.00 -5.85 -6.24
N PRO A 93 8.69 -5.53 -6.31
CA PRO A 93 8.20 -4.38 -7.07
C PRO A 93 8.79 -3.03 -6.61
N PRO A 94 9.36 -2.20 -7.52
CA PRO A 94 10.12 -1.00 -7.16
C PRO A 94 9.28 0.15 -6.58
N TRP A 95 7.95 0.11 -6.77
CA TRP A 95 7.03 1.10 -6.23
C TRP A 95 6.63 0.85 -4.76
N ASN A 96 7.06 -0.26 -4.16
CA ASN A 96 6.77 -0.57 -2.76
C ASN A 96 7.71 0.22 -1.84
N ALA A 97 7.23 1.31 -1.24
CA ALA A 97 8.02 2.24 -0.43
C ALA A 97 7.91 2.03 1.09
N GLY A 98 7.34 0.90 1.56
CA GLY A 98 7.15 0.66 3.00
C GLY A 98 6.01 1.46 3.64
N SER A 99 5.05 1.88 2.82
CA SER A 99 3.86 2.64 3.26
C SER A 99 3.06 1.88 4.32
N THR A 100 2.89 0.56 4.16
CA THR A 100 2.22 -0.32 5.13
C THR A 100 2.86 -0.21 6.52
N TYR A 101 4.18 -0.39 6.59
CA TYR A 101 4.92 -0.45 7.85
C TYR A 101 4.95 0.90 8.55
N THR A 102 5.32 1.95 7.81
CA THR A 102 5.53 3.27 8.39
C THR A 102 4.21 3.86 8.89
N MET A 103 3.12 3.73 8.13
CA MET A 103 1.85 4.28 8.57
C MET A 103 1.29 3.54 9.76
N CYS A 104 1.36 2.20 9.77
CA CYS A 104 0.91 1.37 10.90
C CYS A 104 1.70 1.69 12.18
N ALA A 105 3.03 1.68 12.11
CA ALA A 105 3.89 1.96 13.26
C ALA A 105 3.65 3.38 13.84
N LYS A 106 3.40 4.37 12.97
CA LYS A 106 3.13 5.75 13.40
C LYS A 106 1.81 5.94 14.15
N VAL A 107 0.87 5.01 14.02
CA VAL A 107 -0.37 5.01 14.81
C VAL A 107 -0.35 4.00 15.95
N GLY A 108 0.84 3.53 16.34
CA GLY A 108 1.01 2.62 17.49
C GLY A 108 0.69 1.16 17.18
N GLY A 109 0.56 0.79 15.90
CA GLY A 109 0.41 -0.62 15.52
C GLY A 109 1.67 -1.42 15.89
N GLU A 110 1.47 -2.52 16.61
CA GLU A 110 2.56 -3.42 16.97
C GLU A 110 3.17 -4.05 15.72
N MET A 111 4.50 -4.01 15.65
CA MET A 111 5.28 -4.59 14.55
C MET A 111 6.01 -5.83 15.07
N THR A 112 6.18 -6.83 14.21
CA THR A 112 6.84 -8.08 14.58
C THR A 112 7.76 -8.55 13.46
N ILE A 113 8.87 -9.20 13.84
CA ILE A 113 9.84 -9.82 12.92
C ILE A 113 10.36 -8.82 11.85
N MET A 114 10.57 -7.55 12.25
CA MET A 114 11.03 -6.47 11.35
C MET A 114 12.50 -6.61 10.95
N GLU A 115 13.27 -7.44 11.66
CA GLU A 115 14.64 -7.82 11.35
C GLU A 115 14.75 -8.80 10.18
N ASN A 116 13.66 -9.51 9.88
CA ASN A 116 13.63 -10.46 8.77
C ASN A 116 13.63 -9.73 7.42
N ARG A 117 14.40 -10.27 6.48
CA ARG A 117 14.57 -9.71 5.13
C ARG A 117 14.59 -10.82 4.10
N PHE A 118 14.28 -10.45 2.85
CA PHE A 118 14.38 -11.30 1.67
C PHE A 118 15.20 -10.58 0.59
#